data_AF-A0A7I7PA05-F1
#
_entry.id   AF-A0A7I7PA05-F1
#
_cell.length_a   1.000
_cell.length_b   1.000
_cell.length_c   1.000
_cell.angle_alpha   90.00
_cell.angle_beta   90.00
_cell.angle_gamma   90.00
#
_symmetry.space_group_name_H-M   'P 1'
#
loop_
_entity.id
_entity.type
_entity.pdbx_description
1 polymer ?
#
loop_
_entity_poly.entity_id
_entity_poly.type
_entity_poly.pdbx_seq_one_letter_code
_entity_poly.pdbx_strand_id
1 'polypeptide(L)'
;MSIAIPSGQPNYRFMRYVRPPVDETEKHPPLFPLRPETRTLRLGIDTTTVPSPPEGHLARFFGREEIDVQLMVPVGEEVPTAWTDVLREPLVRQIGFTTLEDAAKELDTRYFWIRTETERETSNTRAHFFDVYQQLDAQTAPAARDPIRMEQRHHAAAYAAAAAALGIDAIVTNAPTVGRSDVADNDVVASVTPDDAVALIGH
;
A
#
# COMPACT_ATOMS: atom_id res chain seq x y z
N MET A 1 33.88 -6.91 28.41
CA MET A 1 33.12 -7.75 29.36
C MET A 1 33.18 -9.18 28.88
N SER A 2 33.80 -10.09 29.64
CA SER A 2 33.88 -11.52 29.32
C SER A 2 32.87 -12.28 30.17
N ILE A 3 31.94 -13.01 29.55
CA ILE A 3 30.97 -13.86 30.25
C ILE A 3 31.61 -15.25 30.39
N ALA A 4 31.70 -15.74 31.63
CA ALA A 4 32.13 -17.11 31.94
C ALA A 4 30.90 -18.01 32.12
N ILE A 5 30.85 -19.12 31.39
CA ILE A 5 29.74 -20.09 31.46
C ILE A 5 30.14 -21.24 32.42
N PRO A 6 29.34 -21.57 33.45
CA PRO A 6 29.66 -22.64 34.38
C PRO A 6 29.51 -24.04 33.73
N SER A 7 30.46 -24.93 33.99
CA SER A 7 30.44 -26.32 33.55
C SER A 7 29.54 -27.17 34.47
N GLY A 8 28.50 -27.81 33.91
CA GLY A 8 27.76 -28.85 34.63
C GLY A 8 26.24 -28.94 34.43
N GLN A 9 25.61 -28.13 33.57
CA GLN A 9 24.18 -28.31 33.24
C GLN A 9 24.00 -29.01 31.87
N PRO A 10 22.90 -29.76 31.67
CA PRO A 10 22.69 -30.50 30.42
C PRO A 10 22.42 -29.54 29.26
N ASN A 11 23.39 -29.39 28.36
CA ASN A 11 23.34 -28.51 27.18
C ASN A 11 22.47 -29.05 26.01
N TYR A 12 21.44 -29.84 26.28
CA TYR A 12 20.60 -30.43 25.24
C TYR A 12 19.24 -29.75 25.13
N ARG A 13 19.24 -28.48 24.72
CA ARG A 13 18.04 -27.90 24.08
C ARG A 13 18.29 -26.93 22.92
N PHE A 14 19.52 -26.80 22.45
CA PHE A 14 19.82 -26.04 21.24
C PHE A 14 20.84 -26.77 20.38
N MET A 15 20.40 -27.74 19.58
CA MET A 15 21.17 -28.26 18.45
C MET A 15 20.27 -28.92 17.41
N ARG A 16 19.72 -28.09 16.52
CA ARG A 16 19.42 -28.34 15.09
C ARG A 16 19.48 -26.93 14.50
N TYR A 17 20.50 -26.47 13.77
CA TYR A 17 21.06 -27.01 12.53
C TYR A 17 22.54 -26.62 12.43
N VAL A 18 23.44 -27.60 12.49
CA VAL A 18 24.79 -27.42 11.91
C VAL A 18 24.62 -27.77 10.43
N ARG A 19 24.79 -26.79 9.54
CA ARG A 19 24.87 -27.09 8.11
C ARG A 19 26.21 -27.78 7.80
N PRO A 20 26.23 -28.74 6.87
CA PRO A 20 27.48 -29.21 6.29
C PRO A 20 28.21 -28.03 5.62
N PRO A 21 29.54 -28.08 5.49
CA PRO A 21 30.30 -27.01 4.85
C PRO A 21 29.80 -26.83 3.42
N VAL A 22 29.24 -25.65 3.15
CA VAL A 22 28.85 -25.20 1.82
C VAL A 22 29.97 -24.34 1.27
N ASP A 23 30.18 -24.46 -0.04
CA ASP A 23 31.20 -23.78 -0.81
C ASP A 23 31.13 -22.25 -0.59
N GLU A 24 32.27 -21.54 -0.56
CA GLU A 24 32.34 -20.09 -0.23
C GLU A 24 31.54 -19.20 -1.22
N THR A 25 31.08 -19.78 -2.32
CA THR A 25 30.25 -19.18 -3.36
C THR A 25 28.75 -19.11 -2.99
N GLU A 26 28.27 -19.89 -2.01
CA GLU A 26 26.89 -19.86 -1.52
C GLU A 26 26.76 -18.95 -0.29
N LYS A 27 26.87 -17.63 -0.51
CA LYS A 27 26.56 -16.64 0.54
C LYS A 27 25.06 -16.63 0.83
N HIS A 28 24.64 -17.41 1.82
CA HIS A 28 23.30 -17.28 2.38
C HIS A 28 23.21 -16.04 3.27
N PRO A 29 22.10 -15.27 3.22
CA PRO A 29 21.89 -14.16 4.14
C PRO A 29 21.88 -14.67 5.60
N PRO A 30 22.36 -13.85 6.55
CA PRO A 30 22.37 -14.22 7.96
C PRO A 30 20.95 -14.45 8.47
N LEU A 31 20.75 -15.53 9.23
CA LEU A 31 19.46 -15.91 9.85
C LEU A 31 18.83 -14.77 10.69
N PHE A 32 19.66 -13.86 11.20
CA PHE A 32 19.26 -12.64 11.89
C PHE A 32 20.09 -11.49 11.34
N PRO A 33 19.63 -10.80 10.27
CA PRO A 33 20.38 -9.70 9.70
C PRO A 33 20.40 -8.53 10.70
N LEU A 34 21.56 -7.86 10.81
CA LEU A 34 21.75 -6.71 11.72
C LEU A 34 20.84 -5.53 11.38
N ARG A 35 20.35 -5.49 10.13
CA ARG A 35 19.22 -4.69 9.70
C ARG A 35 18.16 -5.69 9.24
N PRO A 36 16.92 -5.67 9.77
CA PRO A 36 15.86 -6.47 9.16
C PRO A 36 15.82 -6.14 7.66
N GLU A 37 15.66 -7.17 6.81
CA GLU A 37 15.38 -6.96 5.38
C GLU A 37 13.96 -6.40 5.25
N THR A 38 13.77 -5.15 5.67
CA THR A 38 12.52 -4.44 5.52
C THR A 38 12.45 -3.99 4.07
N ARG A 39 11.61 -4.68 3.29
CA ARG A 39 11.19 -4.17 1.98
C ARG A 39 10.73 -2.72 2.14
N THR A 40 11.04 -1.88 1.16
CA THR A 40 10.55 -0.50 1.08
C THR A 40 9.02 -0.49 1.23
N LEU A 41 8.50 0.36 2.13
CA LEU A 41 7.07 0.58 2.31
C LEU A 41 6.56 1.41 1.15
N ARG A 42 5.62 0.86 0.38
CA ARG A 42 5.03 1.53 -0.79
C ARG A 42 3.73 2.22 -0.41
N LEU A 43 3.70 3.54 -0.49
CA LEU A 43 2.53 4.36 -0.19
C LEU A 43 1.91 4.89 -1.47
N GLY A 44 0.64 4.59 -1.71
CA GLY A 44 -0.14 5.17 -2.80
C GLY A 44 -0.87 6.41 -2.32
N ILE A 45 -0.64 7.56 -2.95
CA ILE A 45 -1.38 8.80 -2.64
C ILE A 45 -2.58 8.89 -3.57
N ASP A 46 -3.78 8.84 -3.00
CA ASP A 46 -5.01 9.15 -3.73
C ASP A 46 -5.12 10.66 -3.96
N THR A 47 -4.71 11.11 -5.15
CA THR A 47 -4.65 12.54 -5.48
C THR A 47 -6.03 13.18 -5.62
N THR A 48 -7.10 12.39 -5.78
CA THR A 48 -8.48 12.92 -5.86
C THR A 48 -8.95 13.50 -4.53
N THR A 49 -8.46 12.95 -3.42
CA THR A 49 -8.81 13.38 -2.06
C THR A 49 -7.66 14.10 -1.35
N VAL A 50 -6.43 13.89 -1.80
CA VAL A 50 -5.22 14.55 -1.33
C VAL A 50 -4.52 15.27 -2.50
N PRO A 51 -5.10 16.36 -3.04
CA PRO A 51 -4.62 17.01 -4.26
C PRO A 51 -3.27 17.74 -4.07
N SER A 52 -2.87 17.97 -2.83
CA SER A 52 -1.62 18.65 -2.47
C SER A 52 -0.98 17.95 -1.26
N PRO A 53 0.36 17.98 -1.13
CA PRO A 53 1.04 17.48 0.07
C PRO A 53 0.41 18.05 1.35
N PRO A 54 -0.04 17.20 2.28
CA PRO A 54 -0.73 17.65 3.47
C PRO A 54 0.21 18.41 4.40
N GLU A 55 -0.31 19.48 5.01
CA GLU A 55 0.37 20.19 6.08
C GLU A 55 0.48 19.25 7.29
N GLY A 56 1.68 18.76 7.59
CA GLY A 56 1.81 17.79 8.67
C GLY A 56 3.14 17.04 8.68
N HIS A 57 3.15 15.95 9.45
CA HIS A 57 4.35 15.16 9.66
C HIS A 57 4.70 14.25 8.49
N LEU A 58 3.72 13.82 7.69
CA LEU A 58 3.92 12.92 6.55
C LEU A 58 5.00 13.46 5.58
N ALA A 59 4.99 14.77 5.30
CA ALA A 59 5.95 15.38 4.38
C ALA A 59 7.41 15.27 4.83
N ARG A 60 7.66 15.08 6.13
CA ARG A 60 9.02 14.90 6.68
C ARG A 60 9.62 13.53 6.36
N PHE A 61 8.79 12.59 5.92
CA PHE A 61 9.22 11.25 5.56
C PHE A 61 9.50 11.11 4.06
N PHE A 62 9.13 12.11 3.24
CA PHE A 62 9.41 12.08 1.82
C PHE A 62 10.93 12.08 1.56
N GLY A 63 11.37 11.18 0.69
CA GLY A 63 12.78 10.99 0.35
C GLY A 63 13.57 10.04 1.26
N ARG A 64 12.93 9.45 2.29
CA ARG A 64 13.51 8.30 3.01
C ARG A 64 13.60 7.09 2.07
N GLU A 65 14.73 6.39 2.05
CA GLU A 65 14.94 5.23 1.18
C GLU A 65 14.03 4.04 1.53
N GLU A 66 13.53 4.01 2.76
CA GLU A 66 12.61 3.01 3.28
C GLU A 66 11.17 3.21 2.79
N ILE A 67 10.85 4.34 2.13
CA ILE A 67 9.50 4.71 1.73
C ILE A 67 9.47 5.07 0.25
N ASP A 68 8.64 4.37 -0.50
CA ASP A 68 8.37 4.64 -1.91
C ASP A 68 6.97 5.25 -2.05
N VAL A 69 6.91 6.54 -2.37
CA VAL A 69 5.66 7.27 -2.54
C VAL A 69 5.28 7.28 -4.01
N GLN A 70 4.11 6.71 -4.32
CA GLN A 70 3.56 6.62 -5.67
C GLN A 70 2.26 7.43 -5.75
N LEU A 71 2.11 8.25 -6.78
CA LEU A 71 0.90 9.06 -6.98
C LEU A 71 -0.13 8.24 -7.77
N MET A 72 -1.34 8.10 -7.23
CA MET A 72 -2.48 7.50 -7.91
C MET A 72 -3.33 8.64 -8.48
N VAL A 73 -3.30 8.79 -9.80
CA VAL A 73 -3.93 9.91 -10.53
C VAL A 73 -4.96 9.34 -11.50
N PRO A 74 -6.21 9.83 -11.55
CA PRO A 74 -7.17 9.38 -12.54
C PRO A 74 -6.66 9.58 -13.97
N VAL A 75 -7.02 8.68 -14.88
CA VAL A 75 -6.67 8.82 -16.29
C VAL A 75 -7.28 10.09 -16.88
N GLY A 76 -6.47 10.85 -17.62
CA GLY A 76 -6.89 12.13 -18.22
C GLY A 76 -6.80 13.34 -17.27
N GLU A 77 -6.47 13.14 -16.00
CA GLU A 77 -6.14 14.23 -15.09
C GLU A 77 -4.65 14.56 -15.11
N GLU A 78 -4.34 15.83 -14.86
CA GLU A 78 -2.97 16.29 -14.71
C GLU A 78 -2.43 15.92 -13.33
N VAL A 79 -1.15 15.55 -13.28
CA VAL A 79 -0.47 15.30 -12.00
C VAL A 79 -0.40 16.61 -11.22
N PRO A 80 -0.89 16.68 -9.97
CA PRO A 80 -0.88 17.93 -9.24
C PRO A 80 0.55 18.45 -9.02
N THR A 81 0.81 19.68 -9.48
CA THR A 81 2.17 20.26 -9.47
C THR A 81 2.76 20.34 -8.05
N ALA A 82 1.92 20.57 -7.05
CA ALA A 82 2.34 20.59 -5.65
C ALA A 82 3.01 19.27 -5.20
N TRP A 83 2.58 18.13 -5.76
CA TRP A 83 3.21 16.84 -5.47
C TRP A 83 4.54 16.66 -6.21
N THR A 84 4.65 17.11 -7.46
CA THR A 84 5.91 17.03 -8.23
C THR A 84 6.97 18.00 -7.73
N ASP A 85 6.59 19.09 -7.07
CA ASP A 85 7.53 20.03 -6.46
C ASP A 85 8.21 19.43 -5.21
N VAL A 86 7.51 18.54 -4.51
CA VAL A 86 7.97 17.96 -3.24
C VAL A 86 8.60 16.58 -3.44
N LEU A 87 8.00 15.74 -4.27
CA LEU A 87 8.55 14.42 -4.60
C LEU A 87 9.50 14.58 -5.80
N ARG A 88 10.75 14.15 -5.65
CA ARG A 88 11.71 14.18 -6.78
C ARG A 88 11.38 13.04 -7.73
N GLU A 89 10.71 13.35 -8.83
CA GLU A 89 10.30 12.38 -9.86
C GLU A 89 9.44 11.23 -9.30
N PRO A 90 8.26 11.52 -8.74
CA PRO A 90 7.40 10.48 -8.19
C PRO A 90 6.94 9.54 -9.29
N LEU A 91 6.78 8.28 -8.95
CA LEU A 91 6.15 7.34 -9.85
C LEU A 91 4.64 7.63 -9.90
N VAL A 92 4.13 7.90 -11.11
CA VAL A 92 2.72 8.21 -11.34
C VAL A 92 1.99 6.98 -11.90
N ARG A 93 0.97 6.53 -11.20
CA ARG A 93 0.06 5.45 -11.58
C ARG A 93 -1.22 6.08 -12.10
N GLN A 94 -1.42 6.08 -13.41
CA GLN A 94 -2.65 6.52 -14.05
C GLN A 94 -3.74 5.46 -13.85
N ILE A 95 -4.75 5.78 -13.05
CA ILE A 95 -5.86 4.90 -12.69
C ILE A 95 -6.99 5.08 -13.70
N GLY A 96 -7.26 4.05 -14.49
CA GLY A 96 -8.29 4.06 -15.52
C GLY A 96 -9.73 3.88 -15.01
N PHE A 97 -9.95 3.95 -13.70
CA PHE A 97 -11.28 3.90 -13.10
C PHE A 97 -11.83 5.32 -12.93
N THR A 98 -13.01 5.58 -13.48
CA THR A 98 -13.75 6.85 -13.33
C THR A 98 -15.07 6.62 -12.60
N THR A 99 -15.91 5.75 -13.15
CA THR A 99 -17.22 5.39 -12.61
C THR A 99 -17.46 3.89 -12.74
N LEU A 100 -18.48 3.38 -12.06
CA LEU A 100 -18.87 1.98 -12.20
C LEU A 100 -19.39 1.69 -13.62
N GLU A 101 -20.12 2.63 -14.20
CA GLU A 101 -20.75 2.54 -15.51
C GLU A 101 -19.71 2.48 -16.63
N ASP A 102 -18.62 3.24 -16.49
CA ASP A 102 -17.52 3.27 -17.45
C ASP A 102 -16.57 2.06 -17.29
N ALA A 103 -16.56 1.43 -16.11
CA ALA A 103 -15.70 0.28 -15.85
C ALA A 103 -16.16 -0.95 -16.63
N ALA A 104 -15.21 -1.55 -17.35
CA ALA A 104 -15.46 -2.75 -18.13
C ALA A 104 -15.81 -3.93 -17.22
N LYS A 105 -16.66 -4.84 -17.72
CA LYS A 105 -17.10 -6.03 -16.99
C LYS A 105 -16.40 -7.27 -17.54
N GLU A 106 -15.85 -8.08 -16.64
CA GLU A 106 -15.31 -9.41 -16.95
C GLU A 106 -15.87 -10.40 -15.94
N LEU A 107 -16.73 -11.30 -16.41
CA LEU A 107 -17.54 -12.19 -15.56
C LEU A 107 -18.31 -11.36 -14.52
N ASP A 108 -18.11 -11.65 -13.24
CA ASP A 108 -18.73 -10.97 -12.11
C ASP A 108 -17.91 -9.79 -11.56
N THR A 109 -16.78 -9.47 -12.20
CA THR A 109 -15.89 -8.37 -11.79
C THR A 109 -16.03 -7.16 -12.69
N ARG A 110 -15.74 -6.00 -12.10
CA ARG A 110 -15.36 -4.80 -12.81
C ARG A 110 -13.85 -4.77 -12.93
N TYR A 111 -13.37 -4.29 -14.07
CA TYR A 111 -11.95 -4.10 -14.27
C TYR A 111 -11.66 -2.79 -14.99
N PHE A 112 -10.46 -2.30 -14.76
CA PHE A 112 -9.92 -1.11 -15.39
C PHE A 112 -8.41 -1.26 -15.54
N TRP A 113 -7.83 -0.44 -16.41
CA TRP A 113 -6.39 -0.43 -16.66
C TRP A 113 -5.69 0.56 -15.75
N ILE A 114 -4.46 0.22 -15.38
CA ILE A 114 -3.54 1.08 -14.67
C ILE A 114 -2.30 1.22 -15.53
N ARG A 115 -1.96 2.45 -15.87
CA ARG A 115 -0.80 2.75 -16.72
C ARG A 115 0.24 3.49 -15.90
N THR A 116 1.49 3.10 -16.10
CA THR A 116 2.64 3.84 -15.58
C THR A 116 3.50 4.18 -16.77
N GLU A 117 3.82 5.46 -16.94
CA GLU A 117 4.74 5.92 -17.95
C GLU A 117 5.65 6.96 -17.33
N THR A 118 6.92 6.59 -17.18
CA THR A 118 8.02 7.46 -16.73
C THR A 118 9.23 7.17 -17.60
N GLU A 119 10.28 7.98 -17.52
CA GLU A 119 11.55 7.67 -18.21
C GLU A 119 12.17 6.34 -17.77
N ARG A 120 11.82 5.85 -16.56
CA ARG A 120 12.42 4.65 -15.94
C ARG A 120 11.54 3.41 -16.04
N GLU A 121 10.23 3.57 -16.13
CA GLU A 121 9.26 2.48 -16.10
C GLU A 121 8.10 2.75 -17.05
N THR A 122 7.79 1.75 -17.88
CA THR A 122 6.52 1.67 -18.61
C THR A 122 5.83 0.38 -18.23
N SER A 123 4.61 0.47 -17.69
CA SER A 123 3.82 -0.70 -17.33
C SER A 123 2.33 -0.48 -17.59
N ASN A 124 1.63 -1.58 -17.87
CA ASN A 124 0.19 -1.59 -18.07
C ASN A 124 -0.39 -2.85 -17.43
N THR A 125 -1.20 -2.66 -16.39
CA THR A 125 -1.76 -3.74 -15.55
C THR A 125 -3.26 -3.57 -15.42
N ARG A 126 -3.99 -4.67 -15.23
CA ARG A 126 -5.42 -4.63 -14.91
C ARG A 126 -5.63 -4.83 -13.42
N ALA A 127 -6.56 -4.06 -12.86
CA ALA A 127 -7.10 -4.32 -11.53
C ALA A 127 -8.57 -4.75 -11.65
N HIS A 128 -9.00 -5.61 -10.73
CA HIS A 128 -10.33 -6.18 -10.70
C HIS A 128 -10.94 -6.00 -9.32
N PHE A 129 -12.22 -5.67 -9.26
CA PHE A 129 -13.00 -5.67 -8.02
C PHE A 129 -14.43 -6.14 -8.29
N PHE A 130 -15.13 -6.58 -7.24
CA PHE A 130 -16.51 -7.05 -7.32
C PHE A 130 -17.45 -5.95 -6.82
N ASP A 131 -18.18 -5.30 -7.73
CA ASP A 131 -19.10 -4.19 -7.41
C ASP A 131 -20.24 -4.60 -6.46
N VAL A 132 -20.60 -5.89 -6.45
CA VAL A 132 -21.61 -6.45 -5.53
C VAL A 132 -21.20 -6.31 -4.06
N TYR A 133 -19.91 -6.35 -3.72
CA TYR A 133 -19.48 -6.26 -2.32
C TYR A 133 -19.78 -4.88 -1.74
N GLN A 134 -19.61 -3.80 -2.51
CA GLN A 134 -19.95 -2.46 -2.05
C GLN A 134 -21.45 -2.30 -1.79
N GLN A 135 -22.30 -3.03 -2.52
CA GLN A 135 -23.76 -3.03 -2.28
C GLN A 135 -24.12 -3.78 -1.00
N LEU A 136 -23.49 -4.93 -0.76
CA LEU A 136 -23.69 -5.72 0.46
C LEU A 136 -23.20 -4.96 1.71
N ASP A 137 -22.06 -4.28 1.61
CA ASP A 137 -21.53 -3.43 2.66
C ASP A 137 -22.47 -2.26 2.97
N ALA A 138 -23.04 -1.63 1.94
CA ALA A 138 -24.02 -0.56 2.13
C ALA A 138 -25.29 -1.03 2.84
N GLN A 139 -25.73 -2.28 2.59
CA GLN A 139 -26.90 -2.87 3.25
C GLN A 139 -26.63 -3.25 4.71
N THR A 140 -25.39 -3.60 5.03
CA THR A 140 -24.98 -4.04 6.37
C THR A 140 -24.38 -2.91 7.22
N ALA A 141 -24.24 -1.72 6.64
CA ALA A 141 -23.70 -0.54 7.30
C ALA A 141 -24.51 -0.16 8.56
N PRO A 142 -23.85 0.12 9.70
CA PRO A 142 -24.55 0.52 10.92
C PRO A 142 -25.35 1.82 10.75
N ALA A 143 -26.63 1.81 11.13
CA ALA A 143 -27.53 2.97 10.97
C ALA A 143 -27.11 4.24 11.75
N ALA A 144 -26.27 4.10 12.77
CA ALA A 144 -25.81 5.20 13.62
C ALA A 144 -24.54 5.90 13.11
N ARG A 145 -23.97 5.45 11.98
CA ARG A 145 -22.72 5.98 11.42
C ARG A 145 -23.03 6.90 10.24
N ASP A 146 -22.12 7.84 9.96
CA ASP A 146 -22.29 8.74 8.83
C ASP A 146 -22.45 7.95 7.51
N PRO A 147 -23.40 8.32 6.64
CA PRO A 147 -23.65 7.58 5.42
C PRO A 147 -22.50 7.77 4.42
N ILE A 148 -22.01 6.66 3.87
CA ILE A 148 -21.09 6.66 2.72
C ILE A 148 -21.92 6.53 1.45
N ARG A 149 -21.64 7.37 0.46
CA ARG A 149 -22.27 7.24 -0.87
C ARG A 149 -21.72 6.03 -1.60
N MET A 150 -22.53 5.43 -2.48
CA MET A 150 -22.08 4.28 -3.27
C MET A 150 -20.85 4.61 -4.10
N GLU A 151 -20.78 5.79 -4.73
CA GLU A 151 -19.61 6.24 -5.50
C GLU A 151 -18.31 6.20 -4.67
N GLN A 152 -18.37 6.62 -3.40
CA GLN A 152 -17.21 6.61 -2.51
C GLN A 152 -16.77 5.17 -2.17
N ARG A 153 -17.72 4.24 -2.02
CA ARG A 153 -17.42 2.81 -1.82
C ARG A 153 -16.75 2.22 -3.06
N HIS A 154 -17.26 2.55 -4.26
CA HIS A 154 -16.68 2.09 -5.52
C HIS A 154 -15.29 2.66 -5.77
N HIS A 155 -15.08 3.94 -5.47
CA HIS A 155 -13.75 4.56 -5.52
C HIS A 155 -12.77 3.85 -4.60
N ALA A 156 -13.15 3.60 -3.34
CA ALA A 156 -12.32 2.85 -2.40
C ALA A 156 -12.00 1.44 -2.92
N ALA A 157 -12.98 0.72 -3.48
CA ALA A 157 -12.80 -0.60 -4.09
C ALA A 157 -11.81 -0.59 -5.25
N ALA A 158 -11.99 0.34 -6.17
CA ALA A 158 -11.13 0.47 -7.32
C ALA A 158 -9.69 0.81 -6.88
N TYR A 159 -9.51 1.77 -5.97
CA TYR A 159 -8.18 2.16 -5.52
C TYR A 159 -7.49 1.06 -4.69
N ALA A 160 -8.21 0.32 -3.86
CA ALA A 160 -7.68 -0.85 -3.16
C ALA A 160 -7.26 -1.96 -4.14
N ALA A 161 -8.08 -2.26 -5.14
CA ALA A 161 -7.73 -3.22 -6.19
C ALA A 161 -6.52 -2.78 -7.01
N ALA A 162 -6.40 -1.48 -7.31
CA ALA A 162 -5.24 -0.92 -7.99
C ALA A 162 -3.98 -1.04 -7.14
N ALA A 163 -4.06 -0.66 -5.86
CA ALA A 163 -2.95 -0.77 -4.94
C ALA A 163 -2.47 -2.22 -4.78
N ALA A 164 -3.39 -3.17 -4.62
CA ALA A 164 -3.07 -4.59 -4.55
C ALA A 164 -2.37 -5.10 -5.82
N ALA A 165 -2.85 -4.71 -7.01
CA ALA A 165 -2.26 -5.09 -8.29
C ALA A 165 -0.85 -4.51 -8.50
N LEU A 166 -0.54 -3.37 -7.89
CA LEU A 166 0.76 -2.68 -7.96
C LEU A 166 1.71 -3.06 -6.80
N GLY A 167 1.23 -3.82 -5.82
CA GLY A 167 1.97 -4.10 -4.58
C GLY A 167 2.23 -2.85 -3.74
N ILE A 168 1.27 -1.92 -3.71
CA ILE A 168 1.24 -0.78 -2.78
C ILE A 168 0.70 -1.29 -1.43
N ASP A 169 1.34 -0.88 -0.34
CA ASP A 169 1.09 -1.40 1.00
C ASP A 169 -0.03 -0.67 1.73
N ALA A 170 -0.13 0.63 1.50
CA ALA A 170 -1.18 1.46 2.06
C ALA A 170 -1.54 2.60 1.12
N ILE A 171 -2.80 3.01 1.17
CA ILE A 171 -3.32 4.15 0.43
C ILE A 171 -3.49 5.30 1.41
N VAL A 172 -2.90 6.44 1.09
CA VAL A 172 -3.10 7.70 1.80
C VAL A 172 -4.23 8.46 1.10
N THR A 173 -5.34 8.65 1.79
CA THR A 173 -6.57 9.26 1.24
C THR A 173 -7.32 10.03 2.34
N ASN A 174 -8.04 11.08 1.96
CA ASN A 174 -9.00 11.78 2.84
C ASN A 174 -10.44 11.29 2.64
N ALA A 175 -10.63 10.17 1.93
CA ALA A 175 -11.95 9.61 1.71
C ALA A 175 -12.65 9.23 3.04
N PRO A 176 -13.98 9.40 3.14
CA PRO A 176 -14.73 9.04 4.35
C PRO A 176 -14.79 7.52 4.61
N THR A 177 -14.21 6.71 3.73
CA THR A 177 -14.09 5.25 3.84
C THR A 177 -12.91 4.81 4.71
N VAL A 178 -11.98 5.71 5.04
CA VAL A 178 -10.80 5.41 5.88
C VAL A 178 -11.22 4.89 7.25
N GLY A 179 -10.57 3.81 7.72
CA GLY A 179 -10.81 3.23 9.04
C GLY A 179 -12.21 2.66 9.24
N ARG A 180 -12.98 2.47 8.16
CA ARG A 180 -14.33 1.92 8.23
C ARG A 180 -14.31 0.41 8.10
N SER A 181 -14.77 -0.25 9.16
CA SER A 181 -15.00 -1.70 9.19
C SER A 181 -16.16 -2.17 8.30
N ASP A 182 -17.02 -1.25 7.87
CA ASP A 182 -18.15 -1.52 6.97
C ASP A 182 -17.82 -1.21 5.51
N VAL A 183 -16.54 -1.28 5.13
CA VAL A 183 -16.02 -1.13 3.76
C VAL A 183 -14.97 -2.21 3.54
N ALA A 184 -15.34 -3.31 2.89
CA ALA A 184 -14.50 -4.51 2.75
C ALA A 184 -13.20 -4.28 1.96
N ASP A 185 -13.15 -3.25 1.12
CA ASP A 185 -11.94 -2.93 0.34
C ASP A 185 -10.76 -2.49 1.22
N ASN A 186 -11.05 -2.01 2.44
CA ASN A 186 -10.04 -1.75 3.46
C ASN A 186 -9.32 -3.03 3.93
N ASP A 187 -9.92 -4.20 3.72
CA ASP A 187 -9.33 -5.49 4.07
C ASP A 187 -8.30 -5.95 3.01
N VAL A 188 -8.33 -5.39 1.81
CA VAL A 188 -7.40 -5.72 0.72
C VAL A 188 -6.11 -4.90 0.85
N VAL A 189 -6.24 -3.58 1.01
CA VAL A 189 -5.14 -2.65 1.25
C VAL A 189 -5.56 -1.64 2.31
N ALA A 190 -4.68 -1.37 3.28
CA ALA A 190 -4.96 -0.40 4.32
C ALA A 190 -5.12 1.01 3.72
N SER A 191 -6.28 1.62 3.95
CA SER A 191 -6.51 3.04 3.63
C SER A 191 -6.38 3.87 4.91
N VAL A 192 -5.55 4.90 4.88
CA VAL A 192 -5.23 5.75 6.02
C VAL A 192 -5.31 7.23 5.67
N THR A 193 -5.57 8.07 6.67
CA THR A 193 -5.41 9.51 6.52
C THR A 193 -3.91 9.87 6.44
N PRO A 194 -3.55 11.05 5.93
CA PRO A 194 -2.16 11.51 5.98
C PRO A 194 -1.51 11.47 7.36
N ASP A 195 -2.26 11.79 8.41
CA ASP A 195 -1.74 11.78 9.78
C ASP A 195 -1.54 10.34 10.28
N ASP A 196 -2.47 9.44 9.97
CA ASP A 196 -2.36 8.03 10.35
C ASP A 196 -1.25 7.29 9.58
N ALA A 197 -0.91 7.75 8.36
CA ALA A 197 0.20 7.21 7.59
C ALA A 197 1.55 7.34 8.32
N VAL A 198 1.71 8.38 9.16
CA VAL A 198 2.91 8.56 9.99
C VAL A 198 3.09 7.40 10.98
N ALA A 199 1.98 6.88 11.53
CA ALA A 199 2.03 5.75 12.44
C ALA A 199 2.43 4.44 11.74
N LEU A 200 2.10 4.28 10.45
CA LEU A 200 2.49 3.13 9.63
C LEU A 200 3.98 3.13 9.29
N ILE A 201 4.53 4.31 8.99
CA ILE A 201 5.95 4.48 8.63
C ILE A 201 6.86 4.18 9.84
N GLY A 202 6.38 4.50 11.05
CA GLY A 202 7.20 4.47 12.25
C GLY A 202 8.11 5.69 12.37
N HIS A 203 8.66 5.91 13.57
CA HIS A 203 9.53 7.06 13.87
C HIS A 203 10.98 6.81 13.42
#